data_AF-A0A843HSB2-F1
#
_entry.id   AF-A0A843HSB2-F1
#
_cell.length_a   1.000
_cell.length_b   1.000
_cell.length_c   1.000
_cell.angle_alpha   90.00
_cell.angle_beta   90.00
_cell.angle_gamma   90.00
#
_symmetry.space_group_name_H-M   'P 1'
#
loop_
_entity.id
_entity.type
_entity.pdbx_description
1 polymer ?
#
loop_
_entity_poly.entity_id
_entity_poly.type
_entity_poly.pdbx_seq_one_letter_code
_entity_poly.pdbx_strand_id
1 'polypeptide(L)'
;MRESAVTSHIRLAAAQLNVTLWRNNCGGFYDDKGRFVRYGLGSEAKLASSDWIGIRPTLITPEMVGSVLGVFTAVEMKQEGWKFNSNDKHQLQQKHFIDIVNANGGMAGFAQSVDDFYRIIRYGNN
;
A
#
# COMPACT_ATOMS: atom_id res chain seq x y z
N MET A 1 8.61 17.94 -0.17
CA MET A 1 7.57 17.80 0.88
C MET A 1 7.94 16.69 1.85
N ARG A 2 7.61 16.83 3.13
CA ARG A 2 7.75 15.73 4.12
C ARG A 2 6.70 14.64 3.84
N GLU A 3 7.00 13.42 4.27
CA GLU A 3 6.12 12.25 4.10
C GLU A 3 4.70 12.47 4.64
N SER A 4 4.53 13.20 5.75
CA SER A 4 3.21 13.52 6.30
C SER A 4 2.37 14.41 5.38
N ALA A 5 3.00 15.36 4.67
CA ALA A 5 2.32 16.20 3.69
C ALA A 5 1.96 15.39 2.44
N VAL A 6 2.88 14.56 1.94
CA VAL A 6 2.62 13.62 0.84
C VAL A 6 1.43 12.70 1.16
N THR A 7 1.42 12.14 2.37
CA THR A 7 0.34 11.29 2.87
C THR A 7 -1.00 12.01 2.85
N SER A 8 -1.07 13.24 3.38
CA SER A 8 -2.32 14.03 3.39
C SER A 8 -2.83 14.32 1.98
N HIS A 9 -1.96 14.69 1.04
CA HIS A 9 -2.35 14.94 -0.35
C HIS A 9 -2.85 13.67 -1.04
N ILE A 10 -2.16 12.54 -0.88
CA ILE A 10 -2.58 11.27 -1.48
C ILE A 10 -3.91 10.79 -0.90
N ARG A 11 -4.13 10.93 0.42
CA ARG A 11 -5.42 10.58 1.03
C ARG A 11 -6.59 11.41 0.50
N LEU A 12 -6.36 12.71 0.28
CA LEU A 12 -7.37 13.58 -0.32
C LEU A 12 -7.70 13.12 -1.75
N ALA A 13 -6.68 12.85 -2.56
CA ALA A 13 -6.87 12.36 -3.92
C ALA A 13 -7.56 10.98 -3.95
N ALA A 14 -7.20 10.07 -3.05
CA ALA A 14 -7.85 8.77 -2.89
C ALA A 14 -9.34 8.93 -2.59
N ALA A 15 -9.71 9.80 -1.65
CA ALA A 15 -11.10 10.08 -1.30
C ALA A 15 -11.89 10.66 -2.50
N GLN A 16 -11.30 11.58 -3.27
CA GLN A 16 -11.92 12.16 -4.47
C GLN A 16 -12.22 11.10 -5.55
N LEU A 17 -11.44 10.03 -5.59
CA LEU A 17 -11.59 8.92 -6.54
C LEU A 17 -12.34 7.71 -5.95
N ASN A 18 -12.96 7.85 -4.78
CA ASN A 18 -13.61 6.77 -4.04
C ASN A 18 -12.69 5.57 -3.72
N VAL A 19 -11.37 5.79 -3.69
CA VAL A 19 -10.40 4.79 -3.23
C VAL A 19 -10.33 4.86 -1.71
N THR A 20 -10.75 3.77 -1.06
CA THR A 20 -10.73 3.71 0.40
C THR A 20 -9.34 3.30 0.86
N LEU A 21 -8.70 4.11 1.70
CA LEU A 21 -7.40 3.84 2.30
C LEU A 21 -7.48 3.88 3.83
N TRP A 22 -6.86 2.90 4.48
CA TRP A 22 -6.70 2.79 5.92
C TRP A 22 -5.23 2.75 6.31
N ARG A 23 -4.92 3.28 7.49
CA ARG A 23 -3.58 3.16 8.06
C ARG A 23 -3.38 1.72 8.52
N ASN A 24 -2.31 1.09 8.04
CA ASN A 24 -1.88 -0.22 8.46
C ASN A 24 -0.88 -0.06 9.61
N ASN A 25 -1.35 -0.24 10.85
CA ASN A 25 -0.48 -0.15 12.01
C ASN A 25 0.27 -1.47 12.19
N CYS A 26 1.55 -1.50 11.79
CA CYS A 26 2.45 -2.61 12.03
C CYS A 26 3.35 -2.33 13.23
N GLY A 27 3.64 -3.35 14.03
CA GLY A 27 4.48 -3.19 15.20
C GLY A 27 4.60 -4.47 16.02
N GLY A 28 4.96 -4.30 17.28
CA GLY A 28 4.96 -5.39 18.25
C GLY A 28 5.08 -4.88 19.66
N PHE A 29 4.64 -5.71 20.60
CA PHE A 29 4.71 -5.44 22.03
C PHE A 29 5.04 -6.72 22.79
N TYR A 30 5.52 -6.58 24.02
CA TYR A 30 5.60 -7.70 24.95
C TYR A 30 4.30 -7.77 25.74
N ASP A 31 3.69 -8.95 25.76
CA ASP A 31 2.52 -9.18 26.61
C ASP A 31 2.92 -9.22 28.11
N ASP A 32 1.90 -9.35 28.96
CA ASP A 32 2.04 -9.48 30.41
C ASP A 32 2.87 -10.70 30.85
N LYS A 33 3.03 -11.70 29.99
CA LYS A 33 3.83 -12.91 30.21
C LYS A 33 5.23 -12.80 29.60
N GLY A 34 5.62 -11.65 29.06
CA GLY A 34 6.93 -11.41 28.45
C GLY A 34 7.09 -12.03 27.06
N ARG A 35 6.01 -12.45 26.39
CA ARG A 35 6.06 -12.95 25.01
C ARG A 35 5.99 -11.78 24.04
N PHE A 36 6.87 -11.79 23.03
CA PHE A 36 6.85 -10.78 21.98
C PHE A 36 5.78 -11.09 20.93
N VAL A 37 4.76 -10.24 20.84
CA VAL A 37 3.65 -10.34 19.89
C VAL A 37 3.87 -9.31 18.79
N ARG A 38 4.01 -9.77 17.55
CA ARG A 38 4.00 -8.90 16.36
C ARG A 38 2.58 -8.78 15.84
N TYR A 39 2.25 -7.59 15.34
CA TYR A 39 0.97 -7.31 14.69
C TYR A 39 1.18 -6.52 13.40
N GLY A 40 0.14 -6.50 12.58
CA GLY A 40 0.16 -5.90 11.24
C GLY A 40 0.23 -6.94 10.13
N LEU A 41 -0.16 -6.50 8.93
CA LEU A 41 -0.29 -7.37 7.76
C LEU A 41 1.06 -7.97 7.34
N GLY A 42 1.11 -9.26 7.03
CA GLY A 42 2.33 -9.92 6.56
C GLY A 42 3.44 -10.10 7.61
N SER A 43 3.17 -9.79 8.88
CA SER A 43 4.15 -9.87 9.98
C SER A 43 4.67 -11.29 10.21
N GLU A 44 3.83 -12.32 10.12
CA GLU A 44 4.23 -13.73 10.23
C GLU A 44 5.15 -14.17 9.09
N ALA A 45 4.91 -13.68 7.88
CA ALA A 45 5.73 -13.91 6.70
C ALA A 45 7.01 -13.05 6.67
N LYS A 46 7.30 -12.30 7.73
CA LYS A 46 8.44 -11.36 7.85
C LYS A 46 8.50 -10.34 6.70
N LEU A 47 7.34 -9.92 6.21
CA LEU A 47 7.19 -8.85 5.23
C LEU A 47 7.07 -7.50 5.94
N ALA A 48 7.48 -6.44 5.25
CA ALA A 48 7.20 -5.07 5.65
C ALA A 48 6.03 -4.56 4.81
N SER A 49 4.81 -4.84 5.24
CA SER A 49 3.61 -4.41 4.52
C SER A 49 3.49 -2.89 4.45
N SER A 50 2.88 -2.38 3.38
CA SER A 50 2.73 -0.95 3.14
C SER A 50 2.01 -0.22 4.27
N ASP A 51 2.41 1.03 4.51
CA ASP A 51 1.81 1.93 5.52
C ASP A 51 0.30 2.15 5.35
N TRP A 52 -0.16 2.16 4.10
CA TRP A 52 -1.57 2.35 3.76
C TRP A 52 -2.07 1.19 2.92
N ILE A 53 -3.20 0.62 3.33
CA ILE A 53 -3.87 -0.47 2.64
C ILE A 53 -5.31 -0.07 2.35
N GLY A 54 -5.91 -0.65 1.33
CA GLY A 54 -7.17 -0.13 0.83
C GLY A 54 -7.79 -0.95 -0.27
N ILE A 55 -8.85 -0.38 -0.83
CA ILE A 55 -9.61 -0.97 -1.92
C ILE A 55 -9.87 0.12 -2.96
N ARG A 56 -9.44 -0.15 -4.19
CA ARG A 56 -9.83 0.65 -5.35
C ARG A 56 -11.06 0.00 -6.01
N PRO A 57 -12.22 0.69 -6.03
CA PRO A 57 -13.34 0.26 -6.85
C PRO A 57 -12.91 0.19 -8.31
N THR A 58 -13.19 -0.93 -8.96
CA THR A 58 -12.86 -1.12 -10.38
C THR A 58 -14.10 -1.57 -11.11
N LEU A 59 -14.43 -0.87 -12.20
CA LEU A 59 -15.56 -1.22 -13.03
C LEU A 59 -15.33 -2.60 -13.65
N ILE A 60 -16.30 -3.47 -13.45
CA ILE A 60 -16.35 -4.83 -13.99
C ILE A 60 -16.73 -4.74 -15.47
N THR A 61 -15.91 -5.28 -16.36
CA THR A 61 -16.22 -5.39 -17.79
C THR A 61 -17.18 -6.57 -18.05
N PRO A 62 -17.83 -6.68 -19.22
CA PRO A 62 -18.73 -7.80 -19.52
C PRO A 62 -18.12 -9.19 -19.30
N GLU A 63 -16.82 -9.33 -19.52
CA GLU A 63 -16.06 -10.58 -19.30
C GLU A 63 -15.85 -10.91 -17.82
N MET A 64 -16.02 -9.92 -16.93
CA MET A 64 -15.92 -10.05 -15.48
C MET A 64 -17.29 -10.28 -14.81
N VAL A 65 -18.39 -10.27 -15.57
CA VAL A 65 -19.76 -10.42 -15.05
C VAL A 65 -19.92 -11.75 -14.31
N GLY A 66 -20.47 -11.68 -13.10
CA GLY A 66 -20.55 -12.80 -12.14
C GLY A 66 -19.49 -12.76 -11.04
N SER A 67 -18.55 -11.81 -11.09
CA SER A 67 -17.52 -11.61 -10.06
C SER A 67 -17.76 -10.35 -9.22
N VAL A 68 -17.22 -10.29 -8.00
CA VAL A 68 -17.10 -9.06 -7.20
C VAL A 68 -15.60 -8.77 -7.02
N LEU A 69 -15.09 -7.68 -7.60
CA LEU A 69 -13.65 -7.36 -7.60
C LEU A 69 -13.36 -6.08 -6.79
N GLY A 70 -12.98 -6.26 -5.53
CA GLY A 70 -12.24 -5.24 -4.79
C GLY A 70 -10.76 -5.37 -5.11
N VAL A 71 -10.16 -4.41 -5.81
CA VAL A 71 -8.72 -4.46 -6.08
C VAL A 71 -7.99 -3.99 -4.84
N PHE A 72 -7.40 -4.94 -4.11
CA PHE A 72 -6.57 -4.65 -2.95
C PHE A 72 -5.47 -3.67 -3.35
N THR A 73 -5.41 -2.55 -2.63
CA THR A 73 -4.51 -1.43 -2.93
C THR A 73 -3.57 -1.24 -1.75
N ALA A 74 -2.27 -1.14 -2.01
CA ALA A 74 -1.25 -0.93 -0.98
C ALA A 74 -0.28 0.17 -1.38
N VAL A 75 -0.21 1.24 -0.60
CA VAL A 75 0.60 2.41 -0.90
C VAL A 75 1.61 2.62 0.21
N GLU A 76 2.88 2.53 -0.14
CA GLU A 76 3.99 2.82 0.75
C GLU A 76 4.41 4.29 0.55
N MET A 77 4.04 5.14 1.50
CA MET A 77 4.30 6.58 1.40
C MET A 77 5.77 6.85 1.65
N LYS A 78 6.37 7.73 0.87
CA LYS A 78 7.74 8.20 1.08
C LYS A 78 7.78 9.71 0.95
N GLN A 79 8.76 10.34 1.60
CA GLN A 79 9.03 11.76 1.38
C GLN A 79 9.44 12.03 -0.07
N GLU A 80 9.21 13.26 -0.53
CA GLU A 80 9.60 13.68 -1.87
C GLU A 80 11.13 13.62 -2.06
N GLY A 81 11.58 13.09 -3.20
CA GLY A 81 13.00 12.92 -3.53
C GLY A 81 13.64 11.68 -2.90
N TRP A 82 12.87 10.83 -2.22
CA TRP A 82 13.30 9.53 -1.74
C TRP A 82 13.77 8.65 -2.91
N LYS A 83 14.84 7.90 -2.65
CA LYS A 83 15.42 6.94 -3.60
C LYS A 83 15.47 5.57 -2.96
N PHE A 84 15.03 4.57 -3.71
CA PHE A 84 15.13 3.18 -3.28
C PHE A 84 16.60 2.79 -3.12
N ASN A 85 16.92 2.20 -1.98
CA ASN A 85 18.22 1.63 -1.68
C ASN A 85 18.12 0.10 -1.69
N SER A 86 18.70 -0.54 -2.71
CA SER A 86 18.72 -1.99 -2.83
C SER A 86 19.56 -2.70 -1.77
N ASN A 87 20.40 -1.99 -1.02
CA ASN A 87 21.18 -2.54 0.09
C ASN A 87 20.43 -2.42 1.43
N ASP A 88 19.30 -1.71 1.48
CA ASP A 88 18.48 -1.59 2.67
C ASP A 88 17.50 -2.77 2.75
N LYS A 89 17.75 -3.66 3.72
CA LYS A 89 16.95 -4.86 3.96
C LYS A 89 15.47 -4.54 4.21
N HIS A 90 15.17 -3.44 4.90
CA HIS A 90 13.79 -3.07 5.19
C HIS A 90 13.08 -2.64 3.90
N GLN A 91 13.73 -1.83 3.06
CA GLN A 91 13.17 -1.42 1.78
C GLN A 91 12.97 -2.60 0.82
N LEU A 92 13.88 -3.58 0.83
CA LEU A 92 13.70 -4.83 0.10
C LEU A 92 12.46 -5.61 0.57
N GLN A 93 12.20 -5.66 1.88
CA GLN A 93 11.00 -6.29 2.43
C GLN A 93 9.71 -5.54 2.03
N GLN A 94 9.75 -4.21 2.01
CA GLN A 94 8.65 -3.38 1.51
C GLN A 94 8.36 -3.66 0.04
N LYS A 95 9.43 -3.69 -0.76
CA LYS A 95 9.32 -4.01 -2.19
C LYS A 95 8.78 -5.43 -2.41
N HIS A 96 9.22 -6.41 -1.63
CA HIS A 96 8.72 -7.79 -1.75
C HIS A 96 7.21 -7.87 -1.46
N PHE A 97 6.72 -7.17 -0.44
CA PHE A 97 5.28 -7.08 -0.20
C PHE A 97 4.52 -6.45 -1.38
N ILE A 98 5.03 -5.34 -1.91
CA ILE A 98 4.48 -4.68 -3.11
C ILE A 98 4.44 -5.65 -4.31
N ASP A 99 5.52 -6.38 -4.55
CA ASP A 99 5.63 -7.34 -5.64
C ASP A 99 4.59 -8.47 -5.50
N ILE A 100 4.39 -9.00 -4.27
CA ILE A 100 3.36 -10.01 -3.99
C ILE A 100 1.96 -9.48 -4.30
N VAL A 101 1.64 -8.25 -3.86
CA VAL A 101 0.33 -7.65 -4.11
C VAL A 101 0.08 -7.50 -5.61
N ASN A 102 1.04 -6.97 -6.34
CA ASN A 102 0.92 -6.79 -7.80
C ASN A 102 0.82 -8.14 -8.53
N ALA A 103 1.59 -9.16 -8.12
CA ALA A 103 1.54 -10.50 -8.70
C ALA A 103 0.17 -11.19 -8.52
N ASN A 104 -0.59 -10.81 -7.47
CA ASN A 104 -1.91 -11.36 -7.19
C ASN A 104 -3.06 -10.43 -7.64
N GLY A 105 -2.79 -9.53 -8.59
CA GLY A 105 -3.82 -8.68 -9.20
C GLY A 105 -4.23 -7.45 -8.37
N GLY A 106 -3.54 -7.18 -7.26
CA GLY A 106 -3.66 -5.93 -6.52
C GLY A 106 -2.94 -4.76 -7.19
N MET A 107 -3.00 -3.60 -6.55
CA MET A 107 -2.32 -2.38 -6.98
C MET A 107 -1.42 -1.88 -5.85
N ALA A 108 -0.11 -2.00 -6.02
CA ALA A 108 0.82 -1.57 -4.99
C ALA A 108 2.06 -0.84 -5.52
N GLY A 109 2.55 0.09 -4.72
CA GLY A 109 3.80 0.79 -5.01
C GLY A 109 4.25 1.79 -3.95
N PHE A 110 5.44 2.33 -4.16
CA PHE A 110 5.97 3.46 -3.42
C PHE A 110 5.41 4.76 -3.99
N ALA A 111 4.92 5.67 -3.14
CA ALA A 111 4.39 6.95 -3.57
C ALA A 111 5.07 8.11 -2.86
N GLN A 112 5.61 9.04 -3.64
CA GLN A 112 6.21 10.30 -3.16
C GLN A 112 5.39 11.52 -3.55
N SER A 113 4.34 11.31 -4.33
CA SER A 113 3.49 12.32 -4.94
C SER A 113 2.10 11.75 -5.25
N VAL A 114 1.15 12.64 -5.53
CA VAL A 114 -0.17 12.24 -6.03
C VAL A 114 -0.07 11.55 -7.40
N ASP A 115 0.88 11.94 -8.24
CA ASP A 115 1.09 11.32 -9.55
C ASP A 115 1.60 9.87 -9.43
N ASP A 116 2.45 9.57 -8.46
CA ASP A 116 2.82 8.18 -8.14
C ASP A 116 1.59 7.37 -7.74
N PHE A 117 0.74 7.94 -6.89
CA PHE A 117 -0.50 7.29 -6.48
C PHE A 117 -1.40 7.01 -7.69
N TYR A 118 -1.60 7.97 -8.58
CA TYR A 118 -2.37 7.76 -9.83
C TYR A 118 -1.79 6.65 -10.70
N ARG A 119 -0.46 6.58 -10.85
CA ARG A 119 0.20 5.47 -11.55
C ARG A 119 -0.08 4.13 -10.88
N ILE A 120 0.04 4.04 -9.56
CA ILE A 120 -0.22 2.82 -8.78
C ILE A 120 -1.66 2.33 -9.01
N ILE A 121 -2.62 3.24 -8.91
CA ILE A 121 -4.05 2.91 -9.09
C ILE A 121 -4.50 2.93 -10.56
N ARG A 122 -3.56 3.05 -11.51
CA ARG A 122 -3.83 3.07 -12.96
C ARG A 122 -4.92 4.08 -13.35
N TYR A 123 -4.94 5.24 -12.69
CA TYR A 123 -5.88 6.31 -12.99
C TYR A 123 -5.40 7.08 -14.23
N GLY A 124 -6.31 7.30 -15.19
CA GLY A 124 -6.02 8.04 -16.43
C GLY A 124 -5.43 7.23 -17.60
N ASN A 125 -5.20 5.92 -17.44
CA ASN A 125 -4.68 5.04 -18.49
C ASN A 125 -5.78 4.28 -19.28
N ASN A 126 -6.96 4.89 -19.45
CA ASN A 126 -8.05 4.31 -20.25
C ASN A 126 -7.89 4.65 -21.73
#